data_AF-A0A1F6LJ31-F1
#
_entry.id   AF-A0A1F6LJ31-F1
#
_cell.length_a   1.000
_cell.length_b   1.000
_cell.length_c   1.000
_cell.angle_alpha   90.00
_cell.angle_beta   90.00
_cell.angle_gamma   90.00
#
_symmetry.space_group_name_H-M   'P 1'
#
loop_
_entity.id
_entity.type
_entity.pdbx_description
1 polymer ?
#
loop_
_entity_poly.entity_id
_entity_poly.type
_entity_poly.pdbx_seq_one_letter_code
_entity_poly.pdbx_strand_id
1 'polypeptide(L)'
;MYNILELANVHGGDKEHLLSLINEFSEFEGNFGMKFQPFKYDEIATKDFEWYPVYEELFFTLDEWKEVFIEAKKTKDIWIDVFDIYSVEVIKDNLSDIYGLKFQTSVLDNRKLFTALSKLDLSRLKVVVNVAGHRIEDIRNYAERIKNELKPQELIVQVGFQGYPTKLEDSGLNKIKIIKDKLNYRISFTEHLDPNDEESIRLPVVAVLFGADIIEKHIRHSSLETKYDFQSSIKIDMYRKYIELLKENNNLETFLNEKEKTLLLPSIPFVNENEKEYLYKSKQKPLAGHNLEAGQLLSLQDDLSFKRSPATGITIDKIEELVRSFCILDKNKQENEGFEERDFRKAKIATIIACRMKSTRLPKKAILPIGDISSIELCIKHTLQFENVDEVILATSTEDEDAILEKYTYSDEVIFHKGHPDDVIERYLGVAEKRGIDVVVRVTGDMQYISNDIAQILLKSHFETGADYTNAREAAIGANLEIMNVRAMRKIKKYFPSADYSEYMSYYFWNNPDYFKLNFVDLPKDLIRGYRLTLDYPEDLEMFKKIEEYFQQTGEEYSIKELFNYLDNNPEVAKINANCTLKYKTDPELIKTLKEKTTIKR
;
A
#
# COMPACT_ATOMS: atom_id res chain seq x y z
N MET A 1 8.22 -4.76 -37.12
CA MET A 1 8.54 -5.36 -35.81
C MET A 1 9.25 -4.33 -34.97
N TYR A 2 8.87 -4.16 -33.70
CA TYR A 2 9.59 -3.29 -32.78
C TYR A 2 10.65 -4.13 -32.03
N ASN A 3 11.86 -3.60 -31.90
CA ASN A 3 12.95 -4.31 -31.23
C ASN A 3 13.49 -3.47 -30.07
N ILE A 4 13.80 -4.13 -28.96
CA ILE A 4 14.44 -3.54 -27.78
C ILE A 4 15.85 -4.11 -27.68
N LEU A 5 16.83 -3.24 -27.78
CA LEU A 5 18.23 -3.54 -27.53
C LEU A 5 18.46 -3.51 -26.02
N GLU A 6 18.70 -4.67 -25.41
CA GLU A 6 18.93 -4.79 -23.97
C GLU A 6 20.43 -4.75 -23.67
N LEU A 7 20.84 -3.77 -22.87
CA LEU A 7 22.25 -3.62 -22.49
C LEU A 7 22.55 -4.33 -21.18
N ALA A 8 21.56 -4.47 -20.30
CA ALA A 8 21.72 -5.04 -18.97
C ALA A 8 22.96 -4.48 -18.28
N ASN A 9 23.89 -5.33 -17.84
CA ASN A 9 25.08 -4.92 -17.12
C ASN A 9 26.38 -5.13 -17.92
N VAL A 10 26.30 -5.24 -19.26
CA VAL A 10 27.48 -5.47 -20.13
C VAL A 10 28.53 -4.36 -20.00
N HIS A 11 28.10 -3.15 -19.60
CA HIS A 11 28.96 -2.00 -19.33
C HIS A 11 29.86 -2.19 -18.11
N GLY A 12 29.52 -3.09 -17.17
CA GLY A 12 30.38 -3.38 -16.01
C GLY A 12 30.67 -2.19 -15.11
N GLY A 13 29.79 -1.20 -15.07
CA GLY A 13 30.01 0.06 -14.32
C GLY A 13 30.83 1.11 -15.06
N ASP A 14 31.14 0.91 -16.34
CA ASP A 14 31.88 1.88 -17.16
C ASP A 14 30.92 2.66 -18.08
N LYS A 15 30.78 3.96 -17.81
CA LYS A 15 29.96 4.87 -18.62
C LYS A 15 30.47 5.02 -20.05
N GLU A 16 31.79 5.05 -20.26
CA GLU A 16 32.37 5.20 -21.60
C GLU A 16 32.12 3.93 -22.44
N HIS A 17 32.18 2.75 -21.81
CA HIS A 17 31.76 1.50 -22.45
C HIS A 17 30.29 1.59 -22.88
N LEU A 18 29.41 2.06 -21.99
CA LEU A 18 27.98 2.23 -22.27
C LEU A 18 27.74 3.19 -23.46
N LEU A 19 28.38 4.36 -23.46
CA LEU A 19 28.27 5.35 -24.55
C LEU A 19 28.83 4.82 -25.87
N SER A 20 29.95 4.09 -25.83
CA SER A 20 30.54 3.45 -27.01
C SER A 20 29.60 2.40 -27.60
N LEU A 21 28.93 1.60 -26.76
CA LEU A 21 27.96 0.60 -27.19
C LEU A 21 26.71 1.25 -27.82
N ILE A 22 26.21 2.35 -27.23
CA ILE A 22 25.11 3.14 -27.82
C ILE A 22 25.48 3.59 -29.24
N ASN A 23 26.69 4.11 -29.42
CA ASN A 23 27.17 4.57 -30.72
C ASN A 23 27.38 3.43 -31.72
N GLU A 24 27.91 2.28 -31.29
CA GLU A 24 28.09 1.10 -32.16
C GLU A 24 26.76 0.65 -32.78
N PHE A 25 25.67 0.64 -31.99
CA PHE A 25 24.32 0.27 -32.44
C PHE A 25 23.50 1.45 -32.98
N SER A 26 24.12 2.58 -33.31
CA SER A 26 23.43 3.79 -33.82
C SER A 26 22.65 3.52 -35.11
N GLU A 27 23.11 2.61 -35.98
CA GLU A 27 22.48 2.28 -37.26
C GLU A 27 21.03 1.75 -37.18
N PHE A 28 20.61 1.24 -36.01
CA PHE A 28 19.27 0.69 -35.81
C PHE A 28 18.27 1.78 -35.37
N GLU A 29 17.73 2.55 -36.30
CA GLU A 29 16.82 3.67 -36.01
C GLU A 29 15.33 3.34 -36.26
N GLY A 30 14.43 4.17 -35.72
CA GLY A 30 12.99 4.08 -35.96
C GLY A 30 12.29 3.10 -35.02
N ASN A 31 12.00 1.87 -35.48
CA ASN A 31 11.29 0.86 -34.68
C ASN A 31 12.20 0.16 -33.64
N PHE A 32 13.13 0.90 -33.06
CA PHE A 32 14.12 0.39 -32.13
C PHE A 32 14.12 1.21 -30.84
N GLY A 33 13.94 0.50 -29.74
CA GLY A 33 14.21 1.00 -28.40
C GLY A 33 15.54 0.47 -27.87
N MET A 34 16.04 1.14 -26.84
CA MET A 34 17.20 0.71 -26.07
C MET A 34 16.85 0.74 -24.60
N LYS A 35 17.14 -0.35 -23.89
CA LYS A 35 16.74 -0.54 -22.50
C LYS A 35 17.92 -0.45 -21.54
N PHE A 36 17.69 0.28 -20.45
CA PHE A 36 18.65 0.58 -19.40
C PHE A 36 18.13 0.12 -18.04
N GLN A 37 19.05 -0.19 -17.13
CA GLN A 37 18.76 -0.71 -15.78
C GLN A 37 19.28 0.25 -14.70
N PRO A 38 18.67 1.43 -14.48
CA PRO A 38 19.03 2.28 -13.35
C PRO A 38 18.55 1.64 -12.04
N PHE A 39 19.49 1.33 -11.15
CA PHE A 39 19.21 0.85 -9.79
C PHE A 39 20.29 1.33 -8.84
N LYS A 40 20.02 1.28 -7.54
CA LYS A 40 21.00 1.54 -6.50
C LYS A 40 21.22 0.31 -5.65
N TYR A 41 22.48 -0.04 -5.42
CA TYR A 41 22.89 -1.30 -4.78
C TYR A 41 22.23 -1.54 -3.40
N ASP A 42 22.03 -0.50 -2.59
CA ASP A 42 21.42 -0.59 -1.25
C ASP A 42 19.88 -0.48 -1.24
N GLU A 43 19.28 -0.13 -2.38
CA GLU A 43 17.83 -0.13 -2.60
C GLU A 43 17.37 -1.44 -3.24
N ILE A 44 18.14 -2.03 -4.16
CA ILE A 44 17.78 -3.29 -4.83
C ILE A 44 18.05 -4.54 -3.96
N ALA A 45 19.06 -4.50 -3.09
CA ALA A 45 19.51 -5.65 -2.31
C ALA A 45 20.02 -5.29 -0.90
N THR A 46 20.02 -6.27 0.00
CA THR A 46 20.66 -6.17 1.32
C THR A 46 22.17 -6.43 1.21
N LYS A 47 22.97 -5.87 2.13
CA LYS A 47 24.45 -5.97 2.10
C LYS A 47 24.99 -7.41 2.16
N ASP A 48 24.23 -8.32 2.75
CA ASP A 48 24.55 -9.74 2.87
C ASP A 48 24.08 -10.56 1.66
N PHE A 49 23.49 -9.93 0.64
CA PHE A 49 23.15 -10.59 -0.61
C PHE A 49 24.41 -10.82 -1.46
N GLU A 50 24.54 -12.02 -2.05
CA GLU A 50 25.78 -12.47 -2.72
C GLU A 50 26.24 -11.54 -3.87
N TRP A 51 25.30 -10.90 -4.57
CA TRP A 51 25.57 -10.00 -5.69
C TRP A 51 25.71 -8.52 -5.29
N TYR A 52 25.59 -8.19 -4.00
CA TYR A 52 25.68 -6.80 -3.54
C TYR A 52 26.96 -6.08 -3.99
N PRO A 53 28.17 -6.67 -3.88
CA PRO A 53 29.39 -6.01 -4.34
C PRO A 53 29.39 -5.73 -5.85
N VAL A 54 28.76 -6.60 -6.64
CA VAL A 54 28.61 -6.39 -8.09
C VAL A 54 27.66 -5.22 -8.36
N TYR A 55 26.57 -5.08 -7.60
CA TYR A 55 25.68 -3.93 -7.75
C TYR A 55 26.35 -2.60 -7.41
N GLU A 56 27.30 -2.59 -6.46
CA GLU A 56 28.12 -1.40 -6.17
C GLU A 56 28.97 -1.00 -7.37
N GLU A 57 29.60 -1.98 -8.05
CA GLU A 57 30.38 -1.73 -9.27
C GLU A 57 29.52 -1.17 -10.40
N LEU A 58 28.26 -1.61 -10.52
CA LEU A 58 27.37 -1.28 -11.63
C LEU A 58 26.64 0.06 -11.49
N PHE A 59 26.80 0.76 -10.37
CA PHE A 59 26.06 1.96 -10.06
C PHE A 59 26.45 3.17 -10.92
N PHE A 60 25.46 3.84 -11.50
CA PHE A 60 25.59 5.16 -12.11
C PHE A 60 24.72 6.18 -11.39
N THR A 61 25.25 7.40 -11.26
CA THR A 61 24.58 8.57 -10.68
C THR A 61 23.47 9.12 -11.58
N LEU A 62 22.61 9.98 -11.02
CA LEU A 62 21.51 10.62 -11.76
C LEU A 62 22.03 11.43 -12.97
N ASP A 63 23.15 12.15 -12.79
CA ASP A 63 23.76 12.95 -13.85
C ASP A 63 24.35 12.06 -14.97
N GLU A 64 24.97 10.94 -14.61
CA GLU A 64 25.48 9.99 -15.60
C GLU A 64 24.34 9.36 -16.41
N TRP A 65 23.24 8.98 -15.77
CA TRP A 65 22.06 8.49 -16.49
C TRP A 65 21.48 9.52 -17.45
N LYS A 66 21.46 10.79 -17.04
CA LYS A 66 21.02 11.89 -17.90
C LYS A 66 21.92 12.05 -19.13
N GLU A 67 23.24 11.99 -18.97
CA GLU A 67 24.19 12.02 -20.09
C GLU A 67 23.99 10.83 -21.04
N VAL A 68 23.82 9.62 -20.50
CA VAL A 68 23.54 8.39 -21.27
C VAL A 68 22.27 8.55 -22.09
N PHE A 69 21.18 9.05 -21.50
CA PHE A 69 19.91 9.21 -22.21
C PHE A 69 19.96 10.31 -23.28
N ILE A 70 20.74 11.38 -23.06
CA ILE A 70 20.99 12.40 -24.09
C ILE A 70 21.62 11.78 -25.34
N GLU A 71 22.55 10.83 -25.18
CA GLU A 71 23.17 10.15 -26.32
C GLU A 71 22.20 9.14 -26.96
N ALA A 72 21.61 8.26 -26.16
CA ALA A 72 20.77 7.18 -26.65
C ALA A 72 19.53 7.70 -27.42
N LYS A 73 18.91 8.79 -26.95
CA LYS A 73 17.68 9.32 -27.57
C LYS A 73 17.89 9.90 -28.97
N LYS A 74 19.14 10.09 -29.40
CA LYS A 74 19.45 10.51 -30.77
C LYS A 74 19.02 9.47 -31.79
N THR A 75 19.06 8.19 -31.45
CA THR A 75 18.79 7.08 -32.39
C THR A 75 17.79 6.05 -31.89
N LYS A 76 17.42 6.06 -30.59
CA LYS A 76 16.60 5.02 -29.96
C LYS A 76 15.51 5.62 -29.08
N ASP A 77 14.38 4.91 -29.00
CA ASP A 77 13.42 5.11 -27.92
C ASP A 77 14.00 4.62 -26.59
N ILE A 78 13.87 5.40 -25.51
CA ILE A 78 14.43 5.04 -24.19
C ILE A 78 13.46 4.16 -23.40
N TRP A 79 13.91 2.98 -23.01
CA TRP A 79 13.21 2.06 -22.12
C TRP A 79 13.95 1.94 -20.79
N ILE A 80 13.20 1.95 -19.69
CA ILE A 80 13.77 1.82 -18.33
C ILE A 80 13.25 0.55 -17.67
N ASP A 81 14.16 -0.35 -17.27
CA ASP A 81 13.84 -1.44 -16.36
C ASP A 81 13.80 -0.90 -14.92
N VAL A 82 12.67 -1.10 -14.24
CA VAL A 82 12.40 -0.45 -12.95
C VAL A 82 12.61 -1.45 -11.82
N PHE A 83 13.60 -1.19 -10.97
CA PHE A 83 13.99 -2.10 -9.89
C PHE A 83 13.65 -1.60 -8.50
N ASP A 84 13.81 -0.30 -8.26
CA ASP A 84 13.76 0.26 -6.92
C ASP A 84 13.35 1.75 -6.93
N ILE A 85 13.38 2.40 -5.76
CA ILE A 85 13.02 3.81 -5.63
C ILE A 85 14.01 4.73 -6.37
N TYR A 86 15.27 4.35 -6.48
CA TYR A 86 16.24 5.11 -7.26
C TYR A 86 15.90 5.08 -8.76
N SER A 87 15.43 3.96 -9.30
CA SER A 87 14.87 3.91 -10.66
C SER A 87 13.75 4.94 -10.85
N VAL A 88 12.89 5.14 -9.85
CA VAL A 88 11.79 6.12 -9.90
C VAL A 88 12.31 7.56 -9.95
N GLU A 89 13.39 7.86 -9.23
CA GLU A 89 14.05 9.18 -9.28
C GLU A 89 14.63 9.45 -10.67
N VAL A 90 15.35 8.48 -11.25
CA VAL A 90 15.87 8.57 -12.62
C VAL A 90 14.74 8.81 -13.63
N ILE A 91 13.62 8.09 -13.48
CA ILE A 91 12.44 8.26 -14.34
C ILE A 91 11.85 9.66 -14.19
N LYS A 92 11.72 10.16 -12.97
CA LYS A 92 11.14 11.47 -12.69
C LYS A 92 11.95 12.59 -13.36
N ASP A 93 13.28 12.54 -13.28
CA ASP A 93 14.17 13.57 -13.80
C ASP A 93 14.27 13.58 -15.34
N ASN A 94 14.02 12.42 -15.95
CA ASN A 94 14.16 12.22 -17.40
C ASN A 94 12.82 11.90 -18.07
N LEU A 95 11.70 12.17 -17.37
CA LEU A 95 10.40 11.63 -17.75
C LEU A 95 10.15 11.86 -19.23
N SER A 96 10.22 13.12 -19.70
CA SER A 96 9.94 13.53 -21.09
C SER A 96 10.67 12.74 -22.19
N ASP A 97 11.87 12.24 -21.91
CA ASP A 97 12.69 11.50 -22.88
C ASP A 97 12.41 9.98 -22.87
N ILE A 98 11.71 9.48 -21.85
CA ILE A 98 11.37 8.06 -21.72
C ILE A 98 10.18 7.71 -22.61
N TYR A 99 10.30 6.58 -23.31
CA TYR A 99 9.29 5.99 -24.18
C TYR A 99 8.46 4.92 -23.46
N GLY A 100 9.10 4.10 -22.63
CA GLY A 100 8.42 3.05 -21.89
C GLY A 100 9.17 2.55 -20.67
N LEU A 101 8.43 1.89 -19.80
CA LEU A 101 8.94 1.25 -18.59
C LEU A 101 8.82 -0.26 -18.72
N LYS A 102 9.71 -0.98 -18.05
CA LYS A 102 9.69 -2.43 -17.94
C LYS A 102 9.76 -2.83 -16.48
N PHE A 103 8.97 -3.84 -16.12
CA PHE A 103 9.01 -4.47 -14.80
C PHE A 103 9.44 -5.92 -14.97
N GLN A 104 10.49 -6.32 -14.26
CA GLN A 104 10.86 -7.72 -14.10
C GLN A 104 9.86 -8.43 -13.17
N THR A 105 9.73 -9.75 -13.30
CA THR A 105 8.93 -10.57 -12.38
C THR A 105 9.34 -10.35 -10.91
N SER A 106 10.63 -10.09 -10.66
CA SER A 106 11.18 -9.90 -9.32
C SER A 106 10.63 -8.71 -8.53
N VAL A 107 10.04 -7.72 -9.21
CA VAL A 107 9.60 -6.46 -8.59
C VAL A 107 8.08 -6.35 -8.51
N LEU A 108 7.33 -7.30 -9.08
CA LEU A 108 5.87 -7.18 -9.18
C LEU A 108 5.21 -7.09 -7.80
N ASP A 109 5.81 -7.64 -6.75
CA ASP A 109 5.26 -7.54 -5.40
C ASP A 109 5.62 -6.25 -4.64
N ASN A 110 6.53 -5.43 -5.18
CA ASN A 110 7.05 -4.23 -4.52
C ASN A 110 6.02 -3.08 -4.48
N ARG A 111 5.15 -3.07 -3.46
CA ARG A 111 4.09 -2.07 -3.29
C ARG A 111 4.62 -0.64 -3.16
N LYS A 112 5.77 -0.49 -2.50
CA LYS A 112 6.43 0.81 -2.31
C LYS A 112 6.84 1.42 -3.64
N LEU A 113 7.40 0.62 -4.53
CA LEU A 113 7.75 1.02 -5.90
C LEU A 113 6.53 1.49 -6.69
N PHE A 114 5.45 0.70 -6.73
CA PHE A 114 4.24 1.06 -7.47
C PHE A 114 3.55 2.31 -6.91
N THR A 115 3.54 2.49 -5.58
CA THR A 115 3.02 3.71 -4.94
C THR A 115 3.86 4.95 -5.26
N ALA A 116 5.18 4.81 -5.42
CA ALA A 116 6.03 5.91 -5.85
C ALA A 116 5.75 6.28 -7.32
N LEU A 117 5.61 5.28 -8.20
CA LEU A 117 5.32 5.48 -9.63
C LEU A 117 3.93 6.05 -9.89
N SER A 118 2.91 5.69 -9.11
CA SER A 118 1.54 6.19 -9.28
C SER A 118 1.41 7.70 -9.03
N LYS A 119 2.45 8.34 -8.49
CA LYS A 119 2.53 9.80 -8.30
C LYS A 119 3.04 10.53 -9.55
N LEU A 120 3.49 9.80 -10.56
CA LEU A 120 3.95 10.34 -11.85
C LEU A 120 2.84 10.21 -12.91
N ASP A 121 2.82 11.12 -13.88
CA ASP A 121 1.96 10.95 -15.07
C ASP A 121 2.64 10.04 -16.09
N LEU A 122 2.25 8.77 -16.07
CA LEU A 122 2.76 7.72 -16.98
C LEU A 122 1.82 7.47 -18.17
N SER A 123 0.79 8.30 -18.36
CA SER A 123 -0.28 8.05 -19.35
C SER A 123 0.18 8.02 -20.81
N ARG A 124 1.36 8.58 -21.11
CA ARG A 124 1.98 8.53 -22.45
C ARG A 124 2.96 7.37 -22.63
N LEU A 125 3.35 6.69 -21.56
CA LEU A 125 4.34 5.63 -21.60
C LEU A 125 3.69 4.27 -21.88
N LYS A 126 4.45 3.39 -22.52
CA LYS A 126 4.13 1.97 -22.60
C LYS A 126 4.76 1.24 -21.42
N VAL A 127 4.09 0.20 -20.92
CA VAL A 127 4.59 -0.62 -19.82
C VAL A 127 4.72 -2.07 -20.27
N VAL A 128 5.93 -2.62 -20.15
CA VAL A 128 6.20 -4.05 -20.35
C VAL A 128 6.28 -4.75 -19.00
N VAL A 129 5.54 -5.84 -18.81
CA VAL A 129 5.53 -6.64 -17.58
C VAL A 129 6.06 -8.03 -17.91
N ASN A 130 7.24 -8.38 -17.40
CA ASN A 130 7.76 -9.74 -17.53
C ASN A 130 7.03 -10.68 -16.57
N VAL A 131 6.59 -11.83 -17.09
CA VAL A 131 5.71 -12.77 -16.38
C VAL A 131 6.34 -14.15 -16.12
N ALA A 132 7.68 -14.24 -16.21
CA ALA A 132 8.39 -15.49 -15.96
C ALA A 132 8.02 -16.06 -14.58
N GLY A 133 7.76 -17.37 -14.51
CA GLY A 133 7.43 -18.05 -13.24
C GLY A 133 5.99 -17.88 -12.74
N HIS A 134 5.15 -17.07 -13.38
CA HIS A 134 3.77 -16.83 -12.95
C HIS A 134 2.73 -17.65 -13.71
N ARG A 135 1.66 -18.07 -13.02
CA ARG A 135 0.51 -18.71 -13.66
C ARG A 135 -0.35 -17.65 -14.35
N ILE A 136 -1.19 -18.08 -15.28
CA ILE A 136 -2.00 -17.16 -16.10
C ILE A 136 -2.97 -16.31 -15.28
N GLU A 137 -3.53 -16.84 -14.19
CA GLU A 137 -4.37 -16.07 -13.27
C GLU A 137 -3.57 -14.98 -12.55
N ASP A 138 -2.35 -15.30 -12.09
CA ASP A 138 -1.47 -14.34 -11.41
C ASP A 138 -1.07 -13.22 -12.39
N ILE A 139 -0.79 -13.56 -13.66
CA ILE A 139 -0.50 -12.60 -14.74
C ILE A 139 -1.66 -11.62 -14.92
N ARG A 140 -2.90 -12.13 -14.98
CA ARG A 140 -4.09 -11.28 -15.11
C ARG A 140 -4.18 -10.29 -13.95
N ASN A 141 -4.01 -10.78 -12.72
CA ASN A 141 -4.09 -9.95 -11.52
C ASN A 141 -3.01 -8.84 -11.50
N TYR A 142 -1.76 -9.17 -11.84
CA TYR A 142 -0.70 -8.17 -11.94
C TYR A 142 -0.97 -7.15 -13.04
N ALA A 143 -1.39 -7.59 -14.22
CA ALA A 143 -1.68 -6.70 -15.34
C ALA A 143 -2.84 -5.73 -15.03
N GLU A 144 -3.92 -6.21 -14.42
CA GLU A 144 -5.07 -5.38 -14.02
C GLU A 144 -4.67 -4.35 -12.96
N ARG A 145 -3.94 -4.79 -11.93
CA ARG A 145 -3.47 -3.89 -10.87
C ARG A 145 -2.54 -2.81 -11.43
N ILE A 146 -1.52 -3.19 -12.21
CA ILE A 146 -0.56 -2.25 -12.79
C ILE A 146 -1.27 -1.25 -13.72
N LYS A 147 -2.24 -1.72 -14.51
CA LYS A 147 -3.06 -0.84 -15.36
C LYS A 147 -3.87 0.16 -14.54
N ASN A 148 -4.45 -0.25 -13.42
CA ASN A 148 -5.26 0.62 -12.57
C ASN A 148 -4.41 1.64 -11.79
N GLU A 149 -3.26 1.21 -11.28
CA GLU A 149 -2.35 2.03 -10.48
C GLU A 149 -1.56 3.03 -11.33
N LEU A 150 -1.02 2.59 -12.48
CA LEU A 150 -0.11 3.41 -13.30
C LEU A 150 -0.78 4.07 -14.50
N LYS A 151 -1.92 3.55 -14.97
CA LYS A 151 -2.69 4.06 -16.11
C LYS A 151 -1.84 4.36 -17.36
N PRO A 152 -0.98 3.42 -17.81
CA PRO A 152 -0.10 3.66 -18.96
C PRO A 152 -0.90 3.76 -20.26
N GLN A 153 -0.28 4.30 -21.32
CA GLN A 153 -0.82 4.29 -22.68
C GLN A 153 -1.20 2.87 -23.11
N GLU A 154 -0.33 1.92 -22.79
CA GLU A 154 -0.44 0.53 -23.20
C GLU A 154 0.29 -0.36 -22.19
N LEU A 155 -0.29 -1.53 -21.89
CA LEU A 155 0.37 -2.59 -21.13
C LEU A 155 0.65 -3.77 -22.05
N ILE A 156 1.89 -4.24 -22.03
CA ILE A 156 2.44 -5.32 -22.85
C ILE A 156 2.94 -6.41 -21.91
N VAL A 157 2.64 -7.66 -22.22
CA VAL A 157 3.13 -8.80 -21.44
C VAL A 157 4.40 -9.33 -22.09
N GLN A 158 5.47 -9.49 -21.32
CA GLN A 158 6.71 -10.10 -21.79
C GLN A 158 6.87 -11.54 -21.30
N VAL A 159 7.15 -12.43 -22.25
CA VAL A 159 7.51 -13.83 -21.98
C VAL A 159 9.01 -14.05 -22.25
N GLY A 160 9.57 -15.06 -21.60
CA GLY A 160 11.02 -15.35 -21.62
C GLY A 160 11.71 -14.93 -20.33
N PHE A 161 12.83 -15.57 -20.04
CA PHE A 161 13.65 -15.32 -18.86
C PHE A 161 15.11 -15.71 -19.12
N GLN A 162 16.01 -15.17 -18.30
CA GLN A 162 17.44 -15.46 -18.37
C GLN A 162 17.80 -16.59 -17.40
N GLY A 163 18.00 -17.79 -17.95
CA GLY A 163 18.85 -18.82 -17.39
C GLY A 163 20.30 -18.59 -17.80
N TYR A 164 21.23 -19.39 -17.27
CA TYR A 164 22.67 -19.25 -17.54
C TYR A 164 23.25 -20.48 -18.26
N PRO A 165 23.03 -20.64 -19.59
CA PRO A 165 22.08 -19.96 -20.47
C PRO A 165 20.68 -20.59 -20.43
N THR A 166 19.67 -19.94 -21.01
CA THR A 166 18.32 -20.53 -21.16
C THR A 166 18.38 -21.69 -22.15
N LYS A 167 17.64 -22.77 -21.89
CA LYS A 167 17.47 -23.86 -22.86
C LYS A 167 16.36 -23.51 -23.85
N LEU A 168 16.45 -24.05 -25.06
CA LEU A 168 15.48 -23.79 -26.12
C LEU A 168 14.04 -24.17 -25.67
N GLU A 169 13.88 -25.33 -25.01
CA GLU A 169 12.60 -25.80 -24.45
C GLU A 169 12.02 -24.93 -23.34
N ASP A 170 12.86 -24.14 -22.65
CA ASP A 170 12.45 -23.28 -21.54
C ASP A 170 12.14 -21.84 -21.97
N SER A 171 12.34 -21.51 -23.26
CA SER A 171 12.21 -20.15 -23.81
C SER A 171 10.87 -19.46 -23.57
N GLY A 172 9.81 -20.21 -23.25
CA GLY A 172 8.46 -19.67 -23.04
C GLY A 172 7.72 -19.33 -24.33
N LEU A 173 8.23 -19.78 -25.49
CA LEU A 173 7.59 -19.60 -26.81
C LEU A 173 6.14 -20.09 -26.83
N ASN A 174 5.85 -21.21 -26.15
CA ASN A 174 4.51 -21.78 -26.00
C ASN A 174 3.50 -20.83 -25.33
N LYS A 175 3.96 -19.85 -24.55
CA LYS A 175 3.08 -18.91 -23.83
C LYS A 175 2.49 -17.82 -24.71
N ILE A 176 3.16 -17.45 -25.81
CA ILE A 176 2.78 -16.31 -26.66
C ILE A 176 1.31 -16.44 -27.08
N LYS A 177 0.97 -17.57 -27.71
CA LYS A 177 -0.39 -17.83 -28.20
C LYS A 177 -1.40 -17.95 -27.06
N ILE A 178 -1.04 -18.64 -25.98
CA ILE A 178 -1.92 -18.84 -24.81
C ILE A 178 -2.30 -17.49 -24.20
N ILE A 179 -1.33 -16.58 -24.00
CA ILE A 179 -1.57 -15.26 -23.42
C ILE A 179 -2.37 -14.39 -24.38
N LYS A 180 -2.07 -14.41 -25.69
CA LYS A 180 -2.87 -13.68 -26.68
C LYS A 180 -4.33 -14.13 -26.68
N ASP A 181 -4.57 -15.44 -26.76
CA ASP A 181 -5.91 -16.00 -26.86
C ASP A 181 -6.73 -15.78 -25.58
N LYS A 182 -6.10 -15.85 -24.40
CA LYS A 182 -6.81 -15.81 -23.11
C LYS A 182 -6.84 -14.44 -22.42
N LEU A 183 -5.83 -13.61 -22.63
CA LEU A 183 -5.68 -12.31 -21.95
C LEU A 183 -5.72 -11.11 -22.90
N ASN A 184 -5.58 -11.32 -24.21
CA ASN A 184 -5.66 -10.28 -25.24
C ASN A 184 -4.67 -9.11 -25.04
N TYR A 185 -3.45 -9.42 -24.60
CA TYR A 185 -2.34 -8.46 -24.54
C TYR A 185 -1.41 -8.61 -25.74
N ARG A 186 -0.79 -7.50 -26.15
CA ARG A 186 0.40 -7.57 -27.01
C ARG A 186 1.53 -8.25 -26.26
N ILE A 187 2.37 -8.93 -27.02
CA ILE A 187 3.44 -9.76 -26.48
C ILE A 187 4.81 -9.20 -26.82
N SER A 188 5.62 -9.00 -25.80
CA SER A 188 7.07 -8.90 -25.93
C SER A 188 7.69 -10.28 -25.69
N PHE A 189 8.67 -10.67 -26.48
CA PHE A 189 9.44 -11.89 -26.27
C PHE A 189 10.89 -11.50 -26.00
N THR A 190 11.43 -11.94 -24.86
CA THR A 190 12.85 -11.74 -24.53
C THR A 190 13.61 -13.06 -24.69
N GLU A 191 14.79 -12.98 -25.30
CA GLU A 191 15.58 -14.14 -25.69
C GLU A 191 16.93 -14.17 -24.95
N HIS A 192 17.30 -15.37 -24.46
CA HIS A 192 18.47 -15.59 -23.59
C HIS A 192 19.21 -16.92 -23.85
N LEU A 193 19.18 -17.46 -25.08
CA LEU A 193 20.02 -18.63 -25.42
C LEU A 193 21.50 -18.23 -25.52
N ASP A 194 22.37 -19.24 -25.54
CA ASP A 194 23.82 -19.05 -25.77
C ASP A 194 24.06 -18.28 -27.09
N PRO A 195 24.80 -17.15 -27.08
CA PRO A 195 25.03 -16.34 -28.28
C PRO A 195 25.84 -17.05 -29.36
N ASN A 196 26.48 -18.18 -29.05
CA ASN A 196 27.19 -19.00 -30.02
C ASN A 196 26.28 -20.04 -30.70
N ASP A 197 25.07 -20.25 -30.19
CA ASP A 197 24.06 -21.11 -30.83
C ASP A 197 23.37 -20.31 -31.95
N GLU A 198 23.23 -20.93 -33.14
CA GLU A 198 22.49 -20.34 -34.26
C GLU A 198 21.02 -20.08 -33.90
N GLU A 199 20.46 -20.89 -32.98
CA GLU A 199 19.10 -20.69 -32.49
C GLU A 199 18.91 -19.33 -31.79
N SER A 200 19.99 -18.71 -31.28
CA SER A 200 19.93 -17.41 -30.58
C SER A 200 19.50 -16.24 -31.46
N ILE A 201 19.61 -16.39 -32.79
CA ILE A 201 19.13 -15.41 -33.78
C ILE A 201 17.91 -15.92 -34.56
N ARG A 202 17.63 -17.23 -34.53
CA ARG A 202 16.45 -17.82 -35.17
C ARG A 202 15.21 -17.76 -34.28
N LEU A 203 15.35 -18.09 -33.00
CA LEU A 203 14.24 -18.14 -32.04
C LEU A 203 13.43 -16.83 -31.97
N PRO A 204 14.04 -15.62 -31.99
CA PRO A 204 13.28 -14.38 -32.08
C PRO A 204 12.42 -14.27 -33.33
N VAL A 205 12.89 -14.76 -34.48
CA VAL A 205 12.11 -14.81 -35.73
C VAL A 205 10.94 -15.78 -35.58
N VAL A 206 11.16 -16.95 -34.98
CA VAL A 206 10.08 -17.89 -34.65
C VAL A 206 9.04 -17.24 -33.74
N ALA A 207 9.47 -16.53 -32.69
CA ALA A 207 8.56 -15.83 -31.77
C ALA A 207 7.69 -14.80 -32.50
N VAL A 208 8.26 -14.02 -33.41
CA VAL A 208 7.51 -13.09 -34.28
C VAL A 208 6.46 -13.81 -35.12
N LEU A 209 6.86 -14.88 -35.81
CA LEU A 209 5.96 -15.66 -36.65
C LEU A 209 4.85 -16.36 -35.82
N PHE A 210 5.10 -16.58 -34.53
CA PHE A 210 4.15 -17.08 -33.56
C PHE A 210 3.31 -15.99 -32.87
N GLY A 211 3.51 -14.74 -33.27
CA GLY A 211 2.72 -13.60 -32.84
C GLY A 211 3.37 -12.73 -31.77
N ALA A 212 4.68 -12.78 -31.52
CA ALA A 212 5.32 -11.71 -30.75
C ALA A 212 5.19 -10.37 -31.49
N ASP A 213 4.88 -9.29 -30.77
CA ASP A 213 4.76 -7.93 -31.31
C ASP A 213 6.02 -7.09 -31.09
N ILE A 214 6.85 -7.51 -30.12
CA ILE A 214 8.11 -6.88 -29.72
C ILE A 214 9.13 -7.97 -29.43
N ILE A 215 10.37 -7.78 -29.88
CA ILE A 215 11.50 -8.63 -29.48
C ILE A 215 12.44 -7.82 -28.59
N GLU A 216 12.86 -8.40 -27.47
CA GLU A 216 13.95 -7.91 -26.63
C GLU A 216 15.13 -8.87 -26.74
N LYS A 217 16.32 -8.34 -27.03
CA LYS A 217 17.52 -9.16 -27.19
C LYS A 217 18.72 -8.45 -26.58
N HIS A 218 19.48 -9.18 -25.78
CA HIS A 218 20.70 -8.67 -25.17
C HIS A 218 21.80 -8.43 -26.22
N ILE A 219 22.48 -7.29 -26.11
CA ILE A 219 23.57 -6.87 -26.99
C ILE A 219 24.85 -6.61 -26.20
N ARG A 220 26.00 -6.77 -26.86
CA ARG A 220 27.31 -6.41 -26.30
C ARG A 220 28.21 -5.78 -27.36
N HIS A 221 29.22 -5.07 -26.88
CA HIS A 221 30.20 -4.41 -27.73
C HIS A 221 30.99 -5.43 -28.58
N SER A 222 31.33 -5.08 -29.82
CA SER A 222 32.07 -5.98 -30.70
C SER A 222 33.52 -6.23 -30.25
N SER A 223 34.18 -5.18 -29.74
CA SER A 223 35.59 -5.17 -29.35
C SER A 223 35.90 -5.01 -27.86
N LEU A 224 35.03 -4.38 -27.06
CA LEU A 224 35.27 -4.17 -25.62
C LEU A 224 34.92 -5.44 -24.83
N GLU A 225 35.65 -5.66 -23.74
CA GLU A 225 35.43 -6.81 -22.86
C GLU A 225 34.08 -6.70 -22.14
N THR A 226 33.33 -7.79 -22.11
CA THR A 226 32.01 -7.87 -21.48
C THR A 226 32.10 -8.73 -20.23
N LYS A 227 32.12 -8.10 -19.06
CA LYS A 227 32.27 -8.80 -17.76
C LYS A 227 31.00 -9.53 -17.34
N TYR A 228 29.83 -8.92 -17.53
CA TYR A 228 28.53 -9.44 -17.13
C TYR A 228 27.59 -9.61 -18.31
N ASP A 229 26.59 -10.49 -18.19
CA ASP A 229 25.56 -10.78 -19.19
C ASP A 229 26.06 -11.30 -20.56
N PHE A 230 27.35 -11.63 -20.69
CA PHE A 230 27.93 -12.13 -21.95
C PHE A 230 27.34 -13.46 -22.44
N GLN A 231 26.67 -14.22 -21.57
CA GLN A 231 26.09 -15.54 -21.83
C GLN A 231 24.82 -15.50 -22.68
N SER A 232 24.22 -14.33 -22.87
CA SER A 232 23.03 -14.12 -23.73
C SER A 232 23.17 -12.93 -24.68
N SER A 233 24.23 -12.12 -24.54
CA SER A 233 24.46 -10.93 -25.37
C SER A 233 25.16 -11.24 -26.69
N ILE A 234 24.57 -10.78 -27.80
CA ILE A 234 25.15 -10.90 -29.15
C ILE A 234 25.84 -9.60 -29.61
N LYS A 235 26.81 -9.74 -30.52
CA LYS A 235 27.51 -8.61 -31.15
C LYS A 235 26.73 -8.04 -32.33
N ILE A 236 27.10 -6.84 -32.77
CA ILE A 236 26.40 -6.12 -33.85
C ILE A 236 26.31 -6.90 -35.17
N ASP A 237 27.33 -7.67 -35.55
CA ASP A 237 27.34 -8.48 -36.77
C ASP A 237 26.29 -9.59 -36.72
N MET A 238 26.16 -10.26 -35.59
CA MET A 238 25.11 -11.26 -35.36
C MET A 238 23.73 -10.61 -35.27
N TYR A 239 23.64 -9.40 -34.69
CA TYR A 239 22.39 -8.66 -34.65
C TYR A 239 21.92 -8.24 -36.06
N ARG A 240 22.83 -7.82 -36.94
CA ARG A 240 22.53 -7.57 -38.38
C ARG A 240 21.96 -8.82 -39.06
N LYS A 241 22.61 -9.98 -38.87
CA LYS A 241 22.11 -11.26 -39.40
C LYS A 241 20.71 -11.60 -38.89
N TYR A 242 20.44 -11.40 -37.61
CA TYR A 242 19.09 -11.54 -37.05
C TYR A 242 18.08 -10.65 -37.79
N ILE A 243 18.41 -9.36 -37.98
CA ILE A 243 17.52 -8.42 -38.68
C ILE A 243 17.31 -8.81 -40.16
N GLU A 244 18.33 -9.35 -40.82
CA GLU A 244 18.21 -9.90 -42.19
C GLU A 244 17.26 -11.11 -42.21
N LEU A 245 17.45 -12.08 -41.32
CA LEU A 245 16.56 -13.24 -41.18
C LEU A 245 15.11 -12.82 -40.94
N LEU A 246 14.88 -11.82 -40.09
CA LEU A 246 13.55 -11.30 -39.79
C LEU A 246 12.88 -10.65 -41.02
N LYS A 247 13.65 -10.05 -41.92
CA LYS A 247 13.13 -9.43 -43.16
C LYS A 247 12.83 -10.45 -44.24
N GLU A 248 13.65 -11.49 -44.34
CA GLU A 248 13.59 -12.49 -45.42
C GLU A 248 12.50 -13.56 -45.17
N ASN A 249 12.07 -13.75 -43.92
CA ASN A 249 11.18 -14.85 -43.55
C ASN A 249 9.82 -14.33 -43.07
N ASN A 250 8.77 -14.69 -43.81
CA ASN A 250 7.38 -14.33 -43.51
C ASN A 250 6.44 -15.54 -43.36
N ASN A 251 6.97 -16.77 -43.46
CA ASN A 251 6.19 -18.00 -43.38
C ASN A 251 6.77 -18.94 -42.32
N LEU A 252 5.95 -19.25 -41.32
CA LEU A 252 6.31 -20.10 -40.18
C LEU A 252 6.61 -21.54 -40.61
N GLU A 253 5.79 -22.15 -41.46
CA GLU A 253 5.92 -23.57 -41.83
C GLU A 253 7.23 -23.85 -42.58
N THR A 254 7.66 -22.91 -43.43
CA THR A 254 8.89 -23.05 -44.21
C THR A 254 10.14 -22.68 -43.42
N PHE A 255 10.01 -21.90 -42.34
CA PHE A 255 11.15 -21.46 -41.53
C PHE A 255 11.51 -22.45 -40.42
N LEU A 256 10.52 -23.13 -39.84
CA LEU A 256 10.70 -24.02 -38.68
C LEU A 256 11.54 -25.25 -38.99
N ASN A 257 12.58 -25.47 -38.21
CA ASN A 257 13.34 -26.72 -38.16
C ASN A 257 12.68 -27.74 -37.22
N GLU A 258 13.15 -29.00 -37.23
CA GLU A 258 12.56 -30.06 -36.41
C GLU A 258 12.64 -29.78 -34.90
N LYS A 259 13.70 -29.11 -34.42
CA LYS A 259 13.81 -28.74 -33.00
C LYS A 259 12.77 -27.70 -32.61
N GLU A 260 12.63 -26.63 -33.40
CA GLU A 260 11.67 -25.55 -33.14
C GLU A 260 10.22 -26.06 -33.22
N LYS A 261 9.91 -27.03 -34.09
CA LYS A 261 8.58 -27.68 -34.13
C LYS A 261 8.21 -28.36 -32.82
N THR A 262 9.18 -28.93 -32.11
CA THR A 262 8.90 -29.59 -30.82
C THR A 262 8.51 -28.61 -29.71
N LEU A 263 8.94 -27.33 -29.81
CA LEU A 263 8.59 -26.26 -28.88
C LEU A 263 7.12 -25.84 -28.95
N LEU A 264 6.41 -26.29 -30.00
CA LEU A 264 5.01 -25.96 -30.25
C LEU A 264 4.07 -27.09 -29.80
N LEU A 265 4.61 -28.16 -29.22
CA LEU A 265 3.80 -29.29 -28.76
C LEU A 265 3.05 -28.96 -27.46
N PRO A 266 1.79 -29.40 -27.30
CA PRO A 266 0.96 -29.12 -26.12
C PRO A 266 1.51 -29.65 -24.78
N SER A 267 2.55 -30.48 -24.80
CA SER A 267 3.12 -31.13 -23.62
C SER A 267 4.04 -30.23 -22.79
N ILE A 268 4.40 -29.04 -23.28
CA ILE A 268 5.27 -28.11 -22.55
C ILE A 268 4.45 -27.38 -21.47
N PRO A 269 4.85 -27.44 -20.18
CA PRO A 269 4.12 -26.77 -19.11
C PRO A 269 4.07 -25.24 -19.33
N PHE A 270 2.99 -24.60 -18.87
CA PHE A 270 2.87 -23.13 -18.94
C PHE A 270 3.90 -22.42 -18.05
N VAL A 271 4.35 -23.05 -16.96
CA VAL A 271 5.46 -22.59 -16.13
C VAL A 271 6.38 -23.79 -15.90
N ASN A 272 7.61 -23.73 -16.41
CA ASN A 272 8.60 -24.78 -16.18
C ASN A 272 9.35 -24.58 -14.84
N GLU A 273 10.14 -25.58 -14.42
CA GLU A 273 10.87 -25.53 -13.14
C GLU A 273 11.99 -24.47 -13.14
N ASN A 274 12.66 -24.24 -14.27
CA ASN A 274 13.73 -23.25 -14.38
C ASN A 274 13.18 -21.81 -14.24
N GLU A 275 11.97 -21.54 -14.73
CA GLU A 275 11.28 -20.28 -14.50
C GLU A 275 10.90 -20.06 -13.03
N LYS A 276 10.46 -21.12 -12.33
CA LYS A 276 10.15 -21.04 -10.89
C LYS A 276 11.43 -20.75 -10.10
N GLU A 277 12.53 -21.40 -10.46
CA GLU A 277 13.83 -21.17 -9.85
C GLU A 277 14.34 -19.74 -10.11
N TYR A 278 14.20 -19.26 -11.35
CA TYR A 278 14.51 -17.87 -11.72
C TYR A 278 13.72 -16.86 -10.88
N LEU A 279 12.41 -17.04 -10.77
CA LEU A 279 11.56 -16.19 -9.93
C LEU A 279 12.02 -16.26 -8.47
N TYR A 280 12.20 -17.46 -7.91
CA TYR A 280 12.63 -17.64 -6.51
C TYR A 280 13.95 -16.92 -6.19
N LYS A 281 14.95 -17.03 -7.07
CA LYS A 281 16.28 -16.44 -6.87
C LYS A 281 16.32 -14.93 -7.06
N SER A 282 15.49 -14.39 -7.96
CA SER A 282 15.54 -12.97 -8.33
C SER A 282 14.60 -12.08 -7.52
N LYS A 283 13.56 -12.66 -6.89
CA LYS A 283 12.46 -11.94 -6.23
C LYS A 283 12.92 -11.02 -5.10
N GLN A 284 12.40 -9.79 -5.11
CA GLN A 284 12.48 -8.90 -3.96
C GLN A 284 11.49 -9.37 -2.89
N LYS A 285 11.96 -9.41 -1.64
CA LYS A 285 11.19 -9.88 -0.49
C LYS A 285 10.77 -8.69 0.37
N PRO A 286 9.58 -8.71 0.99
CA PRO A 286 9.22 -7.72 2.00
C PRO A 286 10.08 -7.91 3.25
N LEU A 287 10.77 -6.86 3.67
CA LEU A 287 11.62 -6.80 4.85
C LEU A 287 11.24 -5.60 5.69
N ALA A 288 11.59 -5.61 6.98
CA ALA A 288 11.44 -4.42 7.81
C ALA A 288 12.30 -3.28 7.24
N GLY A 289 11.68 -2.15 6.93
CA GLY A 289 12.36 -0.99 6.34
C GLY A 289 13.17 -0.17 7.34
N HIS A 290 12.96 -0.39 8.63
CA HIS A 290 13.69 0.18 9.76
C HIS A 290 13.44 -0.73 10.98
N ASN A 291 13.99 -0.39 12.15
CA ASN A 291 13.72 -1.13 13.37
C ASN A 291 12.26 -0.93 13.82
N LEU A 292 11.54 -2.04 13.96
CA LEU A 292 10.14 -2.07 14.39
C LEU A 292 10.03 -2.69 15.77
N GLU A 293 9.08 -2.21 16.57
CA GLU A 293 8.90 -2.65 17.94
C GLU A 293 7.65 -3.52 18.13
N ALA A 294 7.70 -4.44 19.08
CA ALA A 294 6.54 -5.20 19.52
C ALA A 294 5.40 -4.26 19.97
N GLY A 295 4.17 -4.67 19.65
CA GLY A 295 2.94 -3.90 19.88
C GLY A 295 2.71 -2.76 18.88
N GLN A 296 3.57 -2.58 17.88
CA GLN A 296 3.37 -1.61 16.80
C GLN A 296 2.48 -2.19 15.69
N LEU A 297 1.61 -1.35 15.12
CA LEU A 297 0.90 -1.65 13.88
C LEU A 297 1.88 -1.55 12.70
N LEU A 298 1.83 -2.51 11.78
CA LEU A 298 2.70 -2.52 10.61
C LEU A 298 2.09 -1.73 9.46
N SER A 299 2.70 -0.60 9.11
CA SER A 299 2.32 0.14 7.90
C SER A 299 2.82 -0.58 6.64
N LEU A 300 1.89 -0.96 5.77
CA LEU A 300 2.22 -1.58 4.49
C LEU A 300 3.00 -0.67 3.54
N GLN A 301 2.94 0.64 3.77
CA GLN A 301 3.59 1.65 2.93
C GLN A 301 4.94 2.11 3.49
N ASP A 302 5.00 2.40 4.80
CA ASP A 302 6.13 3.12 5.38
C ASP A 302 7.11 2.21 6.13
N ASP A 303 6.64 1.06 6.62
CA ASP A 303 7.44 0.18 7.49
C ASP A 303 8.12 -0.96 6.71
N LEU A 304 7.81 -1.10 5.42
CA LEU A 304 8.33 -2.16 4.55
C LEU A 304 9.39 -1.63 3.58
N SER A 305 10.40 -2.46 3.35
CA SER A 305 11.29 -2.39 2.20
C SER A 305 11.17 -3.66 1.36
N PHE A 306 11.54 -3.58 0.08
CA PHE A 306 11.47 -4.69 -0.84
C PHE A 306 12.82 -4.86 -1.51
N LYS A 307 13.58 -5.87 -1.08
CA LYS A 307 14.97 -6.05 -1.50
C LYS A 307 15.26 -7.52 -1.81
N ARG A 308 16.24 -7.77 -2.67
CA ARG A 308 16.88 -9.09 -2.77
C ARG A 308 17.67 -9.33 -1.49
N SER A 309 17.41 -10.46 -0.84
CA SER A 309 18.00 -10.78 0.46
C SER A 309 18.02 -12.28 0.69
N PRO A 310 19.03 -12.82 1.42
CA PRO A 310 19.01 -14.20 1.90
C PRO A 310 17.92 -14.44 2.96
N ALA A 311 17.34 -13.38 3.54
CA ALA A 311 16.30 -13.49 4.55
C ALA A 311 15.10 -14.34 4.08
N THR A 312 14.56 -15.13 4.98
CA THR A 312 13.32 -15.90 4.78
C THR A 312 12.13 -15.12 5.31
N GLY A 313 10.95 -15.38 4.77
CA GLY A 313 9.73 -14.80 5.30
C GLY A 313 8.51 -15.09 4.46
N ILE A 314 7.36 -14.63 4.97
CA ILE A 314 6.07 -14.66 4.29
C ILE A 314 6.01 -13.63 3.16
N THR A 315 5.07 -13.84 2.24
CA THR A 315 4.84 -12.94 1.11
C THR A 315 4.13 -11.65 1.55
N ILE A 316 4.17 -10.62 0.69
CA ILE A 316 3.44 -9.39 0.94
C ILE A 316 1.93 -9.62 1.08
N ASP A 317 1.35 -10.51 0.27
CA ASP A 317 -0.09 -10.80 0.34
C ASP A 317 -0.47 -11.39 1.70
N LYS A 318 0.41 -12.21 2.31
CA LYS A 318 0.17 -12.74 3.66
C LYS A 318 0.33 -11.67 4.73
N ILE A 319 1.28 -10.74 4.58
CA ILE A 319 1.40 -9.58 5.47
C ILE A 319 0.14 -8.71 5.38
N GLU A 320 -0.35 -8.42 4.18
CA GLU A 320 -1.59 -7.66 3.94
C GLU A 320 -2.80 -8.36 4.60
N GLU A 321 -2.89 -9.70 4.47
CA GLU A 321 -3.93 -10.50 5.13
C GLU A 321 -3.89 -10.36 6.65
N LEU A 322 -2.72 -10.44 7.26
CA LEU A 322 -2.54 -10.31 8.71
C LEU A 322 -2.91 -8.89 9.20
N VAL A 323 -2.45 -7.85 8.50
CA VAL A 323 -2.79 -6.45 8.81
C VAL A 323 -4.29 -6.21 8.69
N ARG A 324 -4.93 -6.66 7.60
CA ARG A 324 -6.39 -6.58 7.41
C ARG A 324 -7.18 -7.41 8.40
N SER A 325 -6.56 -8.46 8.94
CA SER A 325 -7.09 -9.27 10.04
C SER A 325 -6.79 -8.65 11.40
N PHE A 326 -6.49 -7.35 11.49
CA PHE A 326 -6.25 -6.61 12.72
C PHE A 326 -5.11 -7.19 13.57
N CYS A 327 -4.03 -7.65 12.94
CA CYS A 327 -2.84 -8.09 13.64
C CYS A 327 -1.81 -6.97 13.81
N ILE A 328 -1.00 -7.07 14.87
CA ILE A 328 0.14 -6.20 15.18
C ILE A 328 1.39 -7.05 15.38
N LEU A 329 2.55 -6.41 15.40
CA LEU A 329 3.81 -7.09 15.69
C LEU A 329 3.82 -7.62 17.13
N ASP A 330 4.13 -8.90 17.30
CA ASP A 330 4.33 -9.52 18.61
C ASP A 330 5.79 -9.41 19.10
N LYS A 331 6.72 -9.16 18.17
CA LYS A 331 8.16 -9.10 18.44
C LYS A 331 8.80 -7.92 17.72
N ASN A 332 9.93 -7.47 18.26
CA ASN A 332 10.77 -6.48 17.58
C ASN A 332 11.33 -7.09 16.29
N LYS A 333 11.45 -6.27 15.24
CA LYS A 333 12.14 -6.62 13.99
C LYS A 333 13.27 -5.64 13.75
N GLN A 334 14.44 -6.14 13.38
CA GLN A 334 15.54 -5.27 12.96
C GLN A 334 15.38 -4.89 11.48
N GLU A 335 15.96 -3.76 11.09
CA GLU A 335 16.01 -3.36 9.68
C GLU A 335 16.56 -4.50 8.78
N ASN A 336 15.94 -4.69 7.62
CA ASN A 336 16.22 -5.74 6.63
C ASN A 336 15.91 -7.18 7.08
N GLU A 337 15.28 -7.36 8.24
CA GLU A 337 14.80 -8.68 8.66
C GLU A 337 13.49 -9.03 7.94
N GLY A 338 13.33 -10.29 7.51
CA GLY A 338 12.10 -10.80 6.92
C GLY A 338 11.02 -11.07 7.97
N PHE A 339 9.77 -11.19 7.55
CA PHE A 339 8.62 -11.43 8.45
C PHE A 339 8.19 -12.88 8.45
N GLU A 340 7.78 -13.41 9.59
CA GLU A 340 7.10 -14.71 9.71
C GLU A 340 5.69 -14.54 10.29
N GLU A 341 4.77 -15.50 10.06
CA GLU A 341 3.42 -15.41 10.65
C GLU A 341 3.45 -15.31 12.19
N ARG A 342 4.42 -16.00 12.81
CA ARG A 342 4.65 -15.98 14.26
C ARG A 342 5.18 -14.65 14.81
N ASP A 343 5.52 -13.69 13.94
CA ASP A 343 5.91 -12.35 14.33
C ASP A 343 4.69 -11.44 14.53
N PHE A 344 3.48 -11.94 14.22
CA PHE A 344 2.22 -11.22 14.36
C PHE A 344 1.32 -11.89 15.39
N ARG A 345 0.49 -11.07 16.05
CA ARG A 345 -0.64 -11.52 16.86
C ARG A 345 -1.85 -10.65 16.63
N LYS A 346 -3.04 -11.17 16.91
CA LYS A 346 -4.26 -10.36 16.92
C LYS A 346 -4.13 -9.23 17.95
N ALA A 347 -4.46 -8.01 17.55
CA ALA A 347 -4.57 -6.89 18.48
C ALA A 347 -5.83 -7.05 19.33
N LYS A 348 -5.74 -6.66 20.60
CA LYS A 348 -6.93 -6.51 21.43
C LYS A 348 -7.50 -5.11 21.27
N ILE A 349 -8.70 -5.01 20.74
CA ILE A 349 -9.39 -3.76 20.39
C ILE A 349 -10.53 -3.55 21.37
N ALA A 350 -10.64 -2.36 21.93
CA ALA A 350 -11.74 -2.04 22.85
C ALA A 350 -12.36 -0.68 22.55
N THR A 351 -13.67 -0.56 22.78
CA THR A 351 -14.32 0.74 22.83
C THR A 351 -14.35 1.24 24.25
N ILE A 352 -13.76 2.42 24.49
CA ILE A 352 -13.81 3.07 25.79
C ILE A 352 -14.74 4.28 25.70
N ILE A 353 -15.84 4.21 26.45
CA ILE A 353 -16.84 5.27 26.58
C ILE A 353 -16.50 6.10 27.82
N ALA A 354 -15.96 7.30 27.61
CA ALA A 354 -15.69 8.25 28.68
C ALA A 354 -16.98 8.96 29.10
N CYS A 355 -17.41 8.80 30.35
CA CYS A 355 -18.61 9.45 30.87
C CYS A 355 -18.41 9.99 32.29
N ARG A 356 -18.97 11.17 32.58
CA ARG A 356 -19.06 11.78 33.92
C ARG A 356 -20.44 12.42 34.08
N MET A 357 -20.90 12.54 35.32
CA MET A 357 -22.15 13.21 35.69
C MET A 357 -22.05 14.73 35.64
N LYS A 358 -20.84 15.28 35.82
CA LYS A 358 -20.57 16.72 35.78
C LYS A 358 -20.88 17.31 34.40
N SER A 359 -21.90 18.16 34.34
CA SER A 359 -22.28 18.92 33.15
C SER A 359 -22.92 20.25 33.54
N THR A 360 -22.46 21.35 32.96
CA THR A 360 -22.94 22.71 33.29
C THR A 360 -24.16 23.13 32.48
N ARG A 361 -24.23 22.76 31.19
CA ARG A 361 -25.28 23.21 30.27
C ARG A 361 -26.53 22.34 30.34
N LEU A 362 -26.34 21.04 30.51
CA LEU A 362 -27.41 20.05 30.71
C LEU A 362 -27.04 19.17 31.91
N PRO A 363 -27.41 19.56 33.15
CA PRO A 363 -27.05 18.81 34.34
C PRO A 363 -27.50 17.36 34.29
N LYS A 364 -26.63 16.43 34.74
CA LYS A 364 -26.91 14.98 34.77
C LYS A 364 -27.26 14.37 33.40
N LYS A 365 -26.74 14.96 32.30
CA LYS A 365 -27.08 14.56 30.92
C LYS A 365 -26.99 13.06 30.65
N ALA A 366 -26.00 12.38 31.23
CA ALA A 366 -25.75 10.94 31.03
C ALA A 366 -26.93 10.04 31.44
N ILE A 367 -27.74 10.45 32.42
CA ILE A 367 -28.85 9.64 32.95
C ILE A 367 -30.23 10.17 32.52
N LEU A 368 -30.28 11.23 31.71
CA LEU A 368 -31.55 11.73 31.20
C LEU A 368 -32.12 10.74 30.18
N PRO A 369 -33.44 10.48 30.22
CA PRO A 369 -34.06 9.49 29.34
C PRO A 369 -34.16 10.00 27.90
N ILE A 370 -33.85 9.10 26.97
CA ILE A 370 -34.06 9.23 25.53
C ILE A 370 -34.86 7.99 25.12
N GLY A 371 -36.16 8.16 24.92
CA GLY A 371 -37.10 7.03 24.88
C GLY A 371 -37.20 6.34 26.25
N ASP A 372 -37.06 5.02 26.26
CA ASP A 372 -37.23 4.16 27.45
C ASP A 372 -35.94 3.94 28.26
N ILE A 373 -34.79 4.37 27.75
CA ILE A 373 -33.47 4.17 28.37
C ILE A 373 -32.75 5.50 28.60
N SER A 374 -31.74 5.50 29.45
CA SER A 374 -30.91 6.69 29.64
C SER A 374 -30.02 6.99 28.43
N SER A 375 -29.56 8.23 28.32
CA SER A 375 -28.71 8.65 27.21
C SER A 375 -27.38 7.90 27.13
N ILE A 376 -26.78 7.53 28.27
CA ILE A 376 -25.57 6.70 28.28
C ILE A 376 -25.86 5.26 27.87
N GLU A 377 -27.01 4.70 28.28
CA GLU A 377 -27.43 3.36 27.85
C GLU A 377 -27.69 3.30 26.34
N LEU A 378 -28.25 4.36 25.75
CA LEU A 378 -28.42 4.44 24.29
C LEU A 378 -27.07 4.47 23.55
N CYS A 379 -26.10 5.25 24.06
CA CYS A 379 -24.74 5.26 23.52
C CYS A 379 -24.08 3.88 23.61
N ILE A 380 -24.23 3.19 24.75
CA ILE A 380 -23.69 1.84 24.95
C ILE A 380 -24.39 0.82 24.03
N LYS A 381 -25.72 0.88 23.91
CA LYS A 381 -26.51 0.03 23.01
C LYS A 381 -25.96 0.06 21.58
N HIS A 382 -25.72 1.26 21.03
CA HIS A 382 -25.15 1.39 19.69
C HIS A 382 -23.67 1.00 19.63
N THR A 383 -22.91 1.17 20.73
CA THR A 383 -21.51 0.74 20.80
C THR A 383 -21.38 -0.79 20.76
N LEU A 384 -22.29 -1.52 21.41
CA LEU A 384 -22.28 -2.99 21.44
C LEU A 384 -22.52 -3.62 20.05
N GLN A 385 -22.93 -2.83 19.06
CA GLN A 385 -23.06 -3.28 17.68
C GLN A 385 -21.73 -3.22 16.91
N PHE A 386 -20.64 -2.73 17.52
CA PHE A 386 -19.35 -2.64 16.84
C PHE A 386 -18.73 -4.03 16.63
N GLU A 387 -18.51 -4.38 15.37
CA GLU A 387 -17.77 -5.56 14.99
C GLU A 387 -16.25 -5.34 15.20
N ASN A 388 -15.48 -6.42 15.30
CA ASN A 388 -14.02 -6.35 15.48
C ASN A 388 -13.56 -5.54 16.71
N VAL A 389 -14.43 -5.44 17.72
CA VAL A 389 -14.14 -4.89 19.04
C VAL A 389 -14.34 -6.01 20.06
N ASP A 390 -13.33 -6.26 20.89
CA ASP A 390 -13.36 -7.35 21.87
C ASP A 390 -14.10 -6.97 23.16
N GLU A 391 -14.04 -5.69 23.55
CA GLU A 391 -14.60 -5.23 24.82
C GLU A 391 -15.19 -3.81 24.73
N VAL A 392 -16.30 -3.58 25.43
CA VAL A 392 -16.87 -2.25 25.63
C VAL A 392 -16.74 -1.86 27.10
N ILE A 393 -16.16 -0.69 27.35
CA ILE A 393 -15.88 -0.21 28.70
C ILE A 393 -16.55 1.14 28.93
N LEU A 394 -17.36 1.23 29.99
CA LEU A 394 -17.83 2.50 30.52
C LEU A 394 -16.81 3.01 31.55
N ALA A 395 -16.01 4.01 31.16
CA ALA A 395 -14.93 4.56 31.97
C ALA A 395 -15.33 5.92 32.59
N THR A 396 -15.48 5.94 33.90
CA THR A 396 -15.84 7.13 34.68
C THR A 396 -14.78 7.51 35.72
N SER A 397 -15.03 8.54 36.52
CA SER A 397 -14.10 8.96 37.58
C SER A 397 -14.28 8.19 38.88
N THR A 398 -13.35 8.38 39.81
CA THR A 398 -13.46 7.91 41.19
C THR A 398 -14.31 8.81 42.09
N GLU A 399 -14.87 9.91 41.58
CA GLU A 399 -15.73 10.80 42.36
C GLU A 399 -17.06 10.13 42.71
N ASP A 400 -17.58 10.40 43.92
CA ASP A 400 -18.81 9.77 44.41
C ASP A 400 -20.04 10.10 43.55
N GLU A 401 -20.08 11.29 42.94
CA GLU A 401 -21.19 11.68 42.06
C GLU A 401 -21.28 10.80 40.80
N ASP A 402 -20.15 10.27 40.34
CA ASP A 402 -20.05 9.46 39.12
C ASP A 402 -20.36 7.97 39.37
N ALA A 403 -20.33 7.53 40.64
CA ALA A 403 -20.55 6.13 41.01
C ALA A 403 -21.92 5.58 40.57
N ILE A 404 -22.91 6.46 40.40
CA ILE A 404 -24.25 6.07 39.95
C ILE A 404 -24.26 5.47 38.53
N LEU A 405 -23.27 5.80 37.69
CA LEU A 405 -23.18 5.32 36.31
C LEU A 405 -22.99 3.80 36.21
N GLU A 406 -22.56 3.13 37.28
CA GLU A 406 -22.50 1.66 37.35
C GLU A 406 -23.88 1.00 37.15
N LYS A 407 -24.97 1.74 37.38
CA LYS A 407 -26.35 1.26 37.20
C LYS A 407 -26.91 1.45 35.79
N TYR A 408 -26.16 2.10 34.90
CA TYR A 408 -26.61 2.51 33.57
C TYR A 408 -25.70 1.94 32.48
N THR A 409 -25.42 0.64 32.56
CA THR A 409 -24.51 -0.05 31.64
C THR A 409 -25.20 -0.67 30.43
N TYR A 410 -26.54 -0.67 30.36
CA TYR A 410 -27.39 -1.30 29.33
C TYR A 410 -27.29 -2.83 29.22
N SER A 411 -26.11 -3.42 29.43
CA SER A 411 -25.82 -4.86 29.36
C SER A 411 -24.80 -5.25 30.45
N ASP A 412 -24.86 -6.51 30.91
CA ASP A 412 -23.87 -7.10 31.83
C ASP A 412 -22.51 -7.35 31.17
N GLU A 413 -22.44 -7.31 29.83
CA GLU A 413 -21.20 -7.47 29.06
C GLU A 413 -20.29 -6.23 29.13
N VAL A 414 -20.84 -5.10 29.57
CA VAL A 414 -20.14 -3.81 29.61
C VAL A 414 -19.31 -3.71 30.87
N ILE A 415 -18.02 -3.47 30.69
CA ILE A 415 -17.09 -3.38 31.82
C ILE A 415 -17.18 -1.97 32.40
N PHE A 416 -17.51 -1.88 33.68
CA PHE A 416 -17.46 -0.61 34.41
C PHE A 416 -16.06 -0.35 34.97
N HIS A 417 -15.53 0.85 34.75
CA HIS A 417 -14.22 1.24 35.25
C HIS A 417 -14.24 2.64 35.86
N LYS A 418 -13.59 2.79 37.02
CA LYS A 418 -13.35 4.08 37.68
C LYS A 418 -11.86 4.41 37.64
N GLY A 419 -11.52 5.62 37.24
CA GLY A 419 -10.14 6.12 37.23
C GLY A 419 -10.05 7.62 37.49
N HIS A 420 -8.93 8.23 37.10
CA HIS A 420 -8.63 9.62 37.46
C HIS A 420 -9.74 10.58 36.99
N PRO A 421 -10.19 11.55 37.81
CA PRO A 421 -11.27 12.47 37.46
C PRO A 421 -10.97 13.38 36.27
N ASP A 422 -9.78 13.99 36.23
CA ASP A 422 -9.47 14.98 35.20
C ASP A 422 -8.48 14.48 34.13
N ASP A 423 -7.53 13.61 34.46
CA ASP A 423 -6.66 12.96 33.46
C ASP A 423 -7.38 11.78 32.78
N VAL A 424 -7.99 12.06 31.62
CA VAL A 424 -8.71 11.06 30.82
C VAL A 424 -7.74 10.09 30.15
N ILE A 425 -6.52 10.51 29.80
CA ILE A 425 -5.52 9.61 29.21
C ILE A 425 -5.06 8.59 30.26
N GLU A 426 -4.79 9.02 31.48
CA GLU A 426 -4.47 8.12 32.61
C GLU A 426 -5.59 7.11 32.84
N ARG A 427 -6.85 7.56 32.81
CA ARG A 427 -8.01 6.67 32.94
C ARG A 427 -8.05 5.62 31.82
N TYR A 428 -7.77 6.01 30.58
CA TYR A 428 -7.74 5.09 29.44
C TYR A 428 -6.59 4.09 29.56
N LEU A 429 -5.41 4.55 29.95
CA LEU A 429 -4.25 3.67 30.19
C LEU A 429 -4.52 2.69 31.34
N GLY A 430 -5.17 3.11 32.41
CA GLY A 430 -5.56 2.25 33.52
C GLY A 430 -6.52 1.13 33.11
N VAL A 431 -7.42 1.38 32.14
CA VAL A 431 -8.22 0.32 31.51
C VAL A 431 -7.34 -0.57 30.63
N ALA A 432 -6.55 0.05 29.76
CA ALA A 432 -5.76 -0.65 28.77
C ALA A 432 -4.73 -1.61 29.37
N GLU A 433 -4.06 -1.22 30.45
CA GLU A 433 -3.08 -2.06 31.15
C GLU A 433 -3.73 -3.25 31.85
N LYS A 434 -4.86 -3.04 32.53
CA LYS A 434 -5.58 -4.12 33.23
C LYS A 434 -6.15 -5.17 32.26
N ARG A 435 -6.49 -4.74 31.04
CA ARG A 435 -7.16 -5.58 30.05
C ARG A 435 -6.24 -6.04 28.92
N GLY A 436 -5.03 -5.52 28.82
CA GLY A 436 -4.10 -5.79 27.72
C GLY A 436 -4.59 -5.24 26.38
N ILE A 437 -5.23 -4.07 26.37
CA ILE A 437 -5.74 -3.44 25.14
C ILE A 437 -4.58 -2.82 24.37
N ASP A 438 -4.59 -2.99 23.05
CA ASP A 438 -3.61 -2.43 22.13
C ASP A 438 -4.16 -1.19 21.41
N VAL A 439 -5.43 -1.24 20.99
CA VAL A 439 -6.11 -0.20 20.20
C VAL A 439 -7.44 0.18 20.86
N VAL A 440 -7.72 1.47 20.93
CA VAL A 440 -8.95 2.02 21.51
C VAL A 440 -9.78 2.72 20.45
N VAL A 441 -11.05 2.35 20.35
CA VAL A 441 -12.09 3.20 19.74
C VAL A 441 -12.60 4.13 20.85
N ARG A 442 -12.34 5.42 20.73
CA ARG A 442 -12.74 6.43 21.72
C ARG A 442 -14.16 6.89 21.43
N VAL A 443 -15.00 6.79 22.46
CA VAL A 443 -16.38 7.30 22.47
C VAL A 443 -16.55 8.17 23.72
N THR A 444 -17.33 9.24 23.62
CA THR A 444 -17.73 10.04 24.78
C THR A 444 -19.21 9.82 25.08
N GLY A 445 -19.62 9.93 26.35
CA GLY A 445 -20.98 9.62 26.80
C GLY A 445 -22.10 10.51 26.23
N ASP A 446 -21.75 11.47 25.38
CA ASP A 446 -22.65 12.34 24.62
C ASP A 446 -22.73 12.00 23.13
N MET A 447 -22.18 10.85 22.70
CA MET A 447 -22.24 10.34 21.34
C MET A 447 -23.31 9.25 21.21
N GLN A 448 -24.59 9.62 21.27
CA GLN A 448 -25.70 8.66 21.27
C GLN A 448 -25.86 7.92 19.93
N TYR A 449 -25.56 8.56 18.80
CA TYR A 449 -25.79 8.02 17.45
C TYR A 449 -24.48 7.77 16.71
N ILE A 450 -23.75 6.77 17.19
CA ILE A 450 -22.52 6.25 16.57
C ILE A 450 -22.83 5.12 15.57
N SER A 451 -21.86 4.73 14.75
CA SER A 451 -22.08 3.81 13.63
C SER A 451 -21.00 2.73 13.54
N ASN A 452 -21.42 1.47 13.46
CA ASN A 452 -20.52 0.36 13.14
C ASN A 452 -19.87 0.55 11.77
N ASP A 453 -20.61 0.97 10.73
CA ASP A 453 -20.06 1.21 9.40
C ASP A 453 -18.88 2.20 9.43
N ILE A 454 -19.04 3.32 10.15
CA ILE A 454 -17.96 4.30 10.32
C ILE A 454 -16.80 3.69 11.12
N ALA A 455 -17.09 2.96 12.21
CA ALA A 455 -16.08 2.30 13.02
C ALA A 455 -15.21 1.33 12.18
N GLN A 456 -15.83 0.48 11.36
CA GLN A 456 -15.13 -0.51 10.54
C GLN A 456 -14.27 0.14 9.44
N ILE A 457 -14.76 1.21 8.81
CA ILE A 457 -13.99 1.97 7.80
C ILE A 457 -12.74 2.55 8.45
N LEU A 458 -12.89 3.19 9.62
CA LEU A 458 -11.78 3.79 10.33
C LEU A 458 -10.80 2.73 10.86
N LEU A 459 -11.28 1.62 11.42
CA LEU A 459 -10.45 0.53 11.95
C LEU A 459 -9.60 -0.09 10.84
N LYS A 460 -10.22 -0.44 9.72
CA LYS A 460 -9.49 -0.98 8.57
C LYS A 460 -8.37 -0.03 8.13
N SER A 461 -8.70 1.25 7.94
CA SER A 461 -7.71 2.25 7.51
C SER A 461 -6.61 2.47 8.57
N HIS A 462 -6.95 2.43 9.86
CA HIS A 462 -6.00 2.56 10.97
C HIS A 462 -4.92 1.47 10.91
N PHE A 463 -5.32 0.21 10.71
CA PHE A 463 -4.39 -0.91 10.60
C PHE A 463 -3.59 -0.89 9.30
N GLU A 464 -4.24 -0.68 8.14
CA GLU A 464 -3.55 -0.65 6.84
C GLU A 464 -2.47 0.46 6.77
N THR A 465 -2.76 1.61 7.39
CA THR A 465 -1.81 2.73 7.44
C THR A 465 -0.80 2.60 8.58
N GLY A 466 -1.03 1.77 9.59
CA GLY A 466 -0.20 1.71 10.80
C GLY A 466 -0.24 3.00 11.62
N ALA A 467 -1.37 3.70 11.62
CA ALA A 467 -1.52 5.00 12.25
C ALA A 467 -1.52 4.92 13.79
N ASP A 468 -1.11 6.01 14.45
CA ASP A 468 -1.26 6.20 15.90
C ASP A 468 -2.63 6.76 16.27
N TYR A 469 -3.20 7.55 15.37
CA TYR A 469 -4.49 8.20 15.51
C TYR A 469 -5.21 8.19 14.16
N THR A 470 -6.46 7.73 14.15
CA THR A 470 -7.33 7.77 12.96
C THR A 470 -8.66 8.45 13.30
N ASN A 471 -9.14 9.30 12.38
CA ASN A 471 -10.45 9.93 12.45
C ASN A 471 -10.98 10.23 11.04
N ALA A 472 -12.31 10.36 10.87
CA ALA A 472 -12.84 10.82 9.58
C ALA A 472 -12.60 12.32 9.40
N ARG A 473 -12.20 12.74 8.19
CA ARG A 473 -12.01 14.16 7.86
C ARG A 473 -13.31 14.94 7.97
N GLU A 474 -14.39 14.34 7.47
CA GLU A 474 -15.73 14.89 7.50
C GLU A 474 -16.72 13.82 7.95
N ALA A 475 -17.52 14.15 8.96
CA ALA A 475 -18.59 13.33 9.51
C ALA A 475 -19.49 14.20 10.40
N ALA A 476 -20.70 13.72 10.71
CA ALA A 476 -21.56 14.40 11.66
C ALA A 476 -20.89 14.48 13.04
N ILE A 477 -21.02 15.64 13.69
CA ILE A 477 -20.48 15.83 15.04
C ILE A 477 -21.20 14.87 15.97
N GLY A 478 -20.45 14.14 16.81
CA GLY A 478 -21.02 13.14 17.72
C GLY A 478 -21.25 11.75 17.09
N ALA A 479 -21.06 11.62 15.77
CA ALA A 479 -20.97 10.32 15.08
C ALA A 479 -19.54 9.99 14.62
N ASN A 480 -18.65 11.00 14.59
CA ASN A 480 -17.25 10.81 14.17
C ASN A 480 -16.43 10.15 15.28
N LEU A 481 -15.97 8.93 15.04
CA LEU A 481 -15.19 8.13 15.98
C LEU A 481 -13.70 8.44 15.85
N GLU A 482 -12.97 8.18 16.93
CA GLU A 482 -11.51 8.32 16.96
C GLU A 482 -10.90 6.98 17.35
N ILE A 483 -9.85 6.56 16.66
CA ILE A 483 -9.13 5.31 16.92
C ILE A 483 -7.70 5.65 17.32
N MET A 484 -7.24 5.08 18.41
CA MET A 484 -5.96 5.45 19.03
C MET A 484 -5.18 4.22 19.47
N ASN A 485 -3.87 4.22 19.22
CA ASN A 485 -2.98 3.22 19.79
C ASN A 485 -2.72 3.51 21.27
N VAL A 486 -2.82 2.49 22.11
CA VAL A 486 -2.47 2.58 23.53
C VAL A 486 -0.99 2.93 23.70
N ARG A 487 -0.12 2.40 22.82
CA ARG A 487 1.31 2.76 22.77
C ARG A 487 1.52 4.27 22.52
N ALA A 488 0.71 4.88 21.66
CA ALA A 488 0.78 6.32 21.41
C ALA A 488 0.31 7.14 22.61
N MET A 489 -0.75 6.71 23.32
CA MET A 489 -1.17 7.31 24.59
C MET A 489 -0.07 7.24 25.66
N ARG A 490 0.66 6.12 25.77
CA ARG A 490 1.83 6.02 26.66
C ARG A 490 2.93 7.00 26.25
N LYS A 491 3.16 7.18 24.95
CA LYS A 491 4.11 8.18 24.44
C LYS A 491 3.69 9.60 24.83
N ILE A 492 2.40 9.95 24.73
CA ILE A 492 1.87 11.23 25.22
C ILE A 492 2.22 11.43 26.70
N LYS A 493 1.95 10.43 27.57
CA LYS A 493 2.24 10.54 29.02
C LYS A 493 3.71 10.72 29.36
N LYS A 494 4.64 10.23 28.52
CA LYS A 494 6.07 10.49 28.69
C LYS A 494 6.42 11.98 28.52
N TYR A 495 5.73 12.69 27.63
CA TYR A 495 5.91 14.14 27.42
C TYR A 495 5.03 14.98 28.35
N PHE A 496 3.86 14.47 28.73
CA PHE A 496 2.86 15.16 29.54
C PHE A 496 2.43 14.29 30.73
N PRO A 497 3.22 14.22 31.82
CA PRO A 497 2.90 13.38 32.97
C PRO A 497 1.54 13.67 33.62
N SER A 498 1.05 14.91 33.60
CA SER A 498 -0.27 15.29 34.14
C SER A 498 -1.39 15.37 33.10
N ALA A 499 -1.05 15.36 31.80
CA ALA A 499 -1.98 15.50 30.66
C ALA A 499 -3.18 16.47 30.88
N ASP A 500 -2.89 17.73 31.24
CA ASP A 500 -3.89 18.80 31.41
C ASP A 500 -4.84 18.90 30.20
N TYR A 501 -6.15 19.02 30.43
CA TYR A 501 -7.17 19.08 29.36
C TYR A 501 -7.27 17.83 28.48
N SER A 502 -6.88 16.66 29.00
CA SER A 502 -7.01 15.35 28.30
C SER A 502 -8.43 14.93 27.95
N GLU A 503 -9.47 15.63 28.43
CA GLU A 503 -10.83 15.54 27.87
C GLU A 503 -10.87 15.87 26.36
N TYR A 504 -9.95 16.72 25.88
CA TYR A 504 -9.69 17.05 24.48
C TYR A 504 -8.51 16.25 23.91
N MET A 505 -8.46 14.96 24.23
CA MET A 505 -7.35 14.04 23.93
C MET A 505 -6.79 14.15 22.49
N SER A 506 -7.66 14.35 21.50
CA SER A 506 -7.32 14.45 20.08
C SER A 506 -6.27 15.54 19.78
N TYR A 507 -6.26 16.63 20.56
CA TYR A 507 -5.30 17.73 20.39
C TYR A 507 -3.85 17.33 20.69
N TYR A 508 -3.62 16.33 21.57
CA TYR A 508 -2.28 15.78 21.80
C TYR A 508 -1.73 15.07 20.58
N PHE A 509 -2.58 14.57 19.68
CA PHE A 509 -2.16 13.99 18.43
C PHE A 509 -2.03 15.08 17.35
N TRP A 510 -3.08 15.88 17.15
CA TRP A 510 -3.14 16.88 16.08
C TRP A 510 -2.05 17.95 16.16
N ASN A 511 -1.68 18.39 17.37
CA ASN A 511 -0.65 19.40 17.53
C ASN A 511 0.79 18.83 17.43
N ASN A 512 0.94 17.52 17.29
CA ASN A 512 2.24 16.83 17.29
C ASN A 512 2.41 15.87 16.09
N PRO A 513 2.20 16.30 14.84
CA PRO A 513 2.30 15.42 13.66
C PRO A 513 3.72 14.89 13.43
N ASP A 514 4.76 15.57 13.95
CA ASP A 514 6.15 15.10 13.91
C ASP A 514 6.39 13.86 14.80
N TYR A 515 5.50 13.62 15.77
CA TYR A 515 5.66 12.55 16.78
C TYR A 515 4.66 11.41 16.61
N PHE A 516 3.56 11.62 15.89
CA PHE A 516 2.49 10.64 15.75
C PHE A 516 2.07 10.50 14.30
N LYS A 517 1.82 9.27 13.89
CA LYS A 517 1.27 9.00 12.55
C LYS A 517 -0.24 9.26 12.55
N LEU A 518 -0.63 10.39 11.96
CA LEU A 518 -2.03 10.81 11.87
C LEU A 518 -2.64 10.32 10.56
N ASN A 519 -3.81 9.70 10.64
CA ASN A 519 -4.59 9.27 9.49
C ASN A 519 -5.98 9.93 9.51
N PHE A 520 -6.34 10.56 8.39
CA PHE A 520 -7.62 11.24 8.21
C PHE A 520 -8.34 10.65 7.01
N VAL A 521 -9.44 9.93 7.27
CA VAL A 521 -10.14 9.11 6.29
C VAL A 521 -11.29 9.88 5.66
N ASP A 522 -11.41 9.80 4.33
CA ASP A 522 -12.56 10.30 3.61
C ASP A 522 -13.65 9.22 3.58
N LEU A 523 -14.78 9.48 4.25
CA LEU A 523 -15.90 8.54 4.29
C LEU A 523 -16.68 8.53 2.97
N PRO A 524 -17.40 7.43 2.67
CA PRO A 524 -18.44 7.41 1.64
C PRO A 524 -19.42 8.58 1.80
N LYS A 525 -19.84 9.19 0.70
CA LYS A 525 -20.68 10.41 0.70
C LYS A 525 -22.01 10.23 1.44
N ASP A 526 -22.56 9.02 1.43
CA ASP A 526 -23.80 8.67 2.15
C ASP A 526 -23.62 8.65 3.68
N LEU A 527 -22.38 8.62 4.18
CA LEU A 527 -22.05 8.67 5.61
C LEU A 527 -21.60 10.06 6.09
N ILE A 528 -21.69 11.09 5.24
CA ILE A 528 -21.26 12.46 5.56
C ILE A 528 -22.47 13.38 5.66
N ARG A 529 -22.71 13.97 6.84
CA ARG A 529 -23.71 15.02 7.07
C ARG A 529 -23.20 16.08 8.05
N GLY A 530 -23.74 17.29 7.94
CA GLY A 530 -23.40 18.43 8.80
C GLY A 530 -24.22 18.52 10.11
N TYR A 531 -24.76 17.41 10.60
CA TYR A 531 -25.59 17.40 11.81
C TYR A 531 -24.78 17.49 13.10
N ARG A 532 -25.43 18.02 14.14
CA ARG A 532 -24.95 17.99 15.51
C ARG A 532 -25.65 16.86 16.26
N LEU A 533 -24.98 15.73 16.39
CA LEU A 533 -25.44 14.52 17.09
C LEU A 533 -24.66 14.32 18.39
N THR A 534 -24.50 15.39 19.17
CA THR A 534 -23.87 15.35 20.50
C THR A 534 -24.83 15.90 21.55
N LEU A 535 -24.87 15.30 22.74
CA LEU A 535 -25.74 15.73 23.83
C LEU A 535 -25.03 16.73 24.76
N ASP A 536 -25.28 18.03 24.64
CA ASP A 536 -24.74 19.05 25.56
C ASP A 536 -25.79 20.05 26.05
N TYR A 537 -26.83 20.28 25.25
CA TYR A 537 -27.86 21.27 25.45
C TYR A 537 -29.24 20.61 25.59
N PRO A 538 -30.20 21.26 26.26
CA PRO A 538 -31.59 20.80 26.27
C PRO A 538 -32.17 20.56 24.86
N GLU A 539 -31.80 21.40 23.89
CA GLU A 539 -32.18 21.30 22.48
C GLU A 539 -31.64 20.02 21.83
N ASP A 540 -30.42 19.58 22.19
CA ASP A 540 -29.87 18.30 21.73
C ASP A 540 -30.73 17.13 22.24
N LEU A 541 -31.17 17.18 23.51
CA LEU A 541 -32.05 16.17 24.10
C LEU A 541 -33.43 16.13 23.44
N GLU A 542 -33.98 17.30 23.08
CA GLU A 542 -35.26 17.41 22.36
C GLU A 542 -35.18 16.75 20.98
N MET A 543 -34.10 17.04 20.23
CA MET A 543 -33.85 16.40 18.94
C MET A 543 -33.74 14.88 19.09
N PHE A 544 -33.02 14.38 20.09
CA PHE A 544 -32.83 12.94 20.29
C PHE A 544 -34.12 12.23 20.68
N LYS A 545 -35.00 12.87 21.46
CA LYS A 545 -36.34 12.33 21.72
C LYS A 545 -37.17 12.19 20.44
N LYS A 546 -37.09 13.15 19.52
CA LYS A 546 -37.78 13.07 18.22
C LYS A 546 -37.24 11.93 17.35
N ILE A 547 -35.92 11.73 17.37
CA ILE A 547 -35.27 10.63 16.66
C ILE A 547 -35.72 9.27 17.24
N GLU A 548 -35.72 9.09 18.56
CA GLU A 548 -36.20 7.83 19.13
C GLU A 548 -37.69 7.61 18.91
N GLU A 549 -38.52 8.66 19.00
CA GLU A 549 -39.95 8.59 18.67
C GLU A 549 -40.14 8.06 17.24
N TYR A 550 -39.31 8.49 16.29
CA TYR A 550 -39.31 7.98 14.92
C TYR A 550 -39.01 6.47 14.88
N PHE A 551 -37.87 6.04 15.41
CA PHE A 551 -37.49 4.62 15.37
C PHE A 551 -38.47 3.70 16.12
N GLN A 552 -39.07 4.17 17.22
CA GLN A 552 -40.11 3.44 17.94
C GLN A 552 -41.40 3.33 17.12
N GLN A 553 -41.79 4.37 16.38
CA GLN A 553 -43.02 4.38 15.57
C GLN A 553 -42.88 3.55 14.29
N THR A 554 -41.74 3.60 13.63
CA THR A 554 -41.48 2.83 12.39
C THR A 554 -41.16 1.38 12.69
N GLY A 555 -40.58 1.09 13.86
CA GLY A 555 -40.07 -0.23 14.21
C GLY A 555 -38.80 -0.60 13.43
N GLU A 556 -38.17 0.38 12.78
CA GLU A 556 -36.91 0.19 12.06
C GLU A 556 -35.74 0.05 13.04
N GLU A 557 -34.79 -0.82 12.71
CA GLU A 557 -33.54 -0.89 13.45
C GLU A 557 -32.67 0.34 13.16
N TYR A 558 -32.01 0.85 14.20
CA TYR A 558 -31.12 2.00 14.04
C TYR A 558 -29.98 1.68 13.07
N SER A 559 -29.83 2.54 12.07
CA SER A 559 -28.60 2.70 11.31
C SER A 559 -28.33 4.18 11.08
N ILE A 560 -27.06 4.57 10.94
CA ILE A 560 -26.71 5.97 10.69
C ILE A 560 -27.29 6.48 9.36
N LYS A 561 -27.43 5.59 8.37
CA LYS A 561 -28.02 5.92 7.07
C LYS A 561 -29.49 6.23 7.21
N GLU A 562 -30.21 5.42 7.98
CA GLU A 562 -31.63 5.66 8.23
C GLU A 562 -31.86 6.90 9.07
N LEU A 563 -31.02 7.14 10.09
CA LEU A 563 -31.04 8.41 10.83
C LEU A 563 -30.82 9.61 9.89
N PHE A 564 -29.85 9.53 8.98
CA PHE A 564 -29.61 10.61 8.02
C PHE A 564 -30.77 10.79 7.05
N ASN A 565 -31.37 9.71 6.54
CA ASN A 565 -32.57 9.78 5.71
C ASN A 565 -33.72 10.48 6.44
N TYR A 566 -33.96 10.11 7.70
CA TYR A 566 -34.97 10.74 8.54
C TYR A 566 -34.70 12.25 8.69
N LEU A 567 -33.48 12.64 9.07
CA LEU A 567 -33.14 14.04 9.28
C LEU A 567 -33.10 14.86 7.98
N ASP A 568 -32.72 14.27 6.86
CA ASP A 568 -32.74 14.90 5.53
C ASP A 568 -34.19 15.20 5.12
N ASN A 569 -35.13 14.31 5.46
CA ASN A 569 -36.56 14.46 5.17
C ASN A 569 -37.35 15.27 6.22
N ASN A 570 -36.78 15.51 7.40
CA ASN A 570 -37.41 16.23 8.51
C ASN A 570 -36.50 17.40 8.97
N PRO A 571 -36.29 18.41 8.10
CA PRO A 571 -35.33 19.49 8.36
C PRO A 571 -35.69 20.35 9.58
N GLU A 572 -36.95 20.35 10.02
CA GLU A 572 -37.38 20.98 11.27
C GLU A 572 -36.79 20.29 12.49
N VAL A 573 -36.66 18.95 12.49
CA VAL A 573 -36.01 18.18 13.55
C VAL A 573 -34.50 18.40 13.51
N ALA A 574 -33.90 18.35 12.32
CA ALA A 574 -32.47 18.58 12.14
C ALA A 574 -32.02 19.99 12.57
N LYS A 575 -32.94 20.97 12.62
CA LYS A 575 -32.64 22.37 12.99
C LYS A 575 -32.84 22.69 14.47
N ILE A 576 -33.38 21.77 15.28
CA ILE A 576 -33.69 22.02 16.71
C ILE A 576 -32.46 22.59 17.46
N ASN A 577 -31.28 22.01 17.23
CA ASN A 577 -30.05 22.42 17.89
C ASN A 577 -29.09 23.24 17.00
N ALA A 578 -29.56 23.78 15.87
CA ALA A 578 -28.71 24.47 14.90
C ALA A 578 -28.02 25.74 15.46
N ASN A 579 -28.60 26.36 16.49
CA ASN A 579 -28.03 27.54 17.16
C ASN A 579 -27.01 27.18 18.26
N CYS A 580 -26.84 25.90 18.60
CA CYS A 580 -25.89 25.45 19.61
C CYS A 580 -24.46 25.46 19.06
N THR A 581 -23.48 25.81 19.90
CA THR A 581 -22.08 25.93 19.51
C THR A 581 -21.19 24.91 20.21
N LEU A 582 -20.10 24.51 19.55
CA LEU A 582 -19.05 23.68 20.13
C LEU A 582 -17.96 24.60 20.72
N LYS A 583 -17.91 24.72 22.06
CA LYS A 583 -16.95 25.61 22.74
C LYS A 583 -15.51 25.43 22.27
N TYR A 584 -15.02 24.20 22.12
CA TYR A 584 -13.64 23.94 21.69
C TYR A 584 -13.34 24.33 20.22
N LYS A 585 -14.38 24.62 19.43
CA LYS A 585 -14.24 25.15 18.06
C LYS A 585 -14.47 26.66 17.98
N THR A 586 -15.19 27.26 18.92
CA THR A 586 -15.62 28.66 18.84
C THR A 586 -14.97 29.57 19.88
N ASP A 587 -14.44 29.03 20.98
CA ASP A 587 -13.79 29.79 22.06
C ASP A 587 -12.28 29.96 21.77
N PRO A 588 -11.82 31.18 21.43
CA PRO A 588 -10.42 31.41 21.06
C PRO A 588 -9.44 31.20 22.21
N GLU A 589 -9.85 31.47 23.46
CA GLU A 589 -9.00 31.32 24.64
C GLU A 589 -8.78 29.84 24.96
N LEU A 590 -9.84 29.04 24.87
CA LEU A 590 -9.73 27.59 24.99
C LEU A 590 -8.85 27.00 23.88
N ILE A 591 -9.07 27.38 22.62
CA ILE A 591 -8.25 26.88 21.49
C ILE A 591 -6.76 27.20 21.70
N LYS A 592 -6.45 28.43 22.11
CA LYS A 592 -5.09 28.85 22.42
C LYS A 592 -4.50 28.01 23.56
N THR A 593 -5.26 27.84 24.64
CA THR A 593 -4.86 27.03 25.81
C THR A 593 -4.59 25.59 25.43
N LEU A 594 -5.49 24.96 24.66
CA LEU A 594 -5.30 23.58 24.17
C LEU A 594 -4.03 23.47 23.34
N LYS A 595 -3.80 24.40 22.41
CA LYS A 595 -2.56 24.41 21.62
C LYS A 595 -1.32 24.50 22.52
N GLU A 596 -1.30 25.41 23.48
CA GLU A 596 -0.16 25.60 24.39
C GLU A 596 0.09 24.39 25.31
N LYS A 597 -0.99 23.75 25.78
CA LYS A 597 -0.94 22.65 26.76
C LYS A 597 -0.70 21.28 26.14
N THR A 598 -1.00 21.11 24.86
CA THR A 598 -0.91 19.80 24.18
C THR A 598 0.20 19.73 23.14
N THR A 599 0.94 20.81 22.87
CA THR A 599 2.11 20.78 21.97
C THR A 599 3.37 20.34 22.72
N ILE A 600 4.07 19.33 22.19
CA ILE A 600 5.36 18.86 22.72
C ILE A 600 6.39 19.96 22.48
N LYS A 601 7.01 20.43 23.56
CA LYS A 601 8.09 21.40 23.51
C LYS A 601 9.41 20.67 23.22
N ARG A 602 10.13 21.13 22.21
CA ARG A 602 11.46 20.63 21.86
C ARG A 602 12.50 21.06 22.88
#